data_AF-A0A1F9KUQ0-F1
#
_entry.id   AF-A0A1F9KUQ0-F1
#
_cell.length_a   1.000
_cell.length_b   1.000
_cell.length_c   1.000
_cell.angle_alpha   90.00
_cell.angle_beta   90.00
_cell.angle_gamma   90.00
#
_symmetry.space_group_name_H-M   'P 1'
#
loop_
_entity.id
_entity.type
_entity.pdbx_description
1 polymer ?
#
loop_
_entity_poly.entity_id
_entity_poly.type
_entity_poly.pdbx_seq_one_letter_code
_entity_poly.pdbx_strand_id
1 'polypeptide(L)'
;MEGMNELSVMVELDAAAAGSGGISEVERLTNEFEAHEGHEEKFLLQYRDLVGRTANPLIKFLLQLIVSDEEKHHAVSHAMLSTLKGDLNWTKPEDALRGLYSLGAEKEQLIELTEGFIRVEREGIKEYKKLIKESKGYYHDLFVLLFQSMVHDSEKHIKILEFLRQRLKEA
;
A
#
# COMPACT_ATOMS: atom_id res chain seq x y z
N MET A 1 -58.73 50.22 26.49
CA MET A 1 -58.43 51.27 25.51
C MET A 1 -57.53 50.62 24.48
N GLU A 2 -58.14 50.16 23.39
CA GLU A 2 -57.49 49.45 22.29
C GLU A 2 -56.61 50.41 21.47
N GLY A 3 -55.58 49.86 20.84
CA GLY A 3 -54.70 50.59 19.91
C GLY A 3 -53.78 49.60 19.18
N MET A 4 -54.33 49.01 18.13
CA MET A 4 -53.78 48.03 17.19
C MET A 4 -52.37 48.36 16.64
N ASN A 5 -51.57 47.34 16.37
CA ASN A 5 -50.99 47.19 15.01
C ASN A 5 -50.54 45.74 14.74
N GLU A 6 -51.15 45.14 13.71
CA GLU A 6 -50.68 43.93 13.04
C GLU A 6 -49.38 44.22 12.28
N LEU A 7 -48.41 43.30 12.30
CA LEU A 7 -47.73 42.71 11.14
C LEU A 7 -46.35 42.14 11.50
N SER A 8 -46.16 40.89 11.07
CA SER A 8 -44.94 40.35 10.44
C SER A 8 -43.83 39.75 11.31
N VAL A 9 -43.25 38.71 10.71
CA VAL A 9 -41.97 38.03 10.97
C VAL A 9 -42.00 36.84 11.93
N MET A 10 -42.47 35.69 11.41
CA MET A 10 -41.90 34.37 11.71
C MET A 10 -40.60 34.22 10.90
N VAL A 11 -39.45 34.44 11.51
CA VAL A 11 -38.16 33.84 11.12
C VAL A 11 -37.28 33.71 12.38
N GLU A 12 -36.50 32.63 12.40
CA GLU A 12 -35.34 32.29 13.24
C GLU A 12 -35.62 31.45 14.50
N LEU A 13 -34.88 30.40 14.83
CA LEU A 13 -33.88 29.51 14.20
C LEU A 13 -33.54 28.46 15.29
N ASP A 14 -33.11 27.28 14.85
CA ASP A 14 -32.27 26.31 15.59
C ASP A 14 -32.69 25.74 16.95
N ALA A 15 -32.92 24.42 16.95
CA ALA A 15 -32.16 23.51 17.81
C ALA A 15 -32.18 22.07 17.28
N ALA A 16 -31.01 21.63 16.80
CA ALA A 16 -30.52 20.27 16.84
C ALA A 16 -31.21 19.21 15.95
N ALA A 17 -30.81 19.22 14.68
CA ALA A 17 -30.40 17.97 14.04
C ALA A 17 -29.33 17.29 14.91
N ALA A 18 -29.73 16.31 15.71
CA ALA A 18 -28.80 15.39 16.35
C ALA A 18 -28.15 14.55 15.25
N GLY A 19 -26.94 14.93 14.86
CA GLY A 19 -26.12 14.22 13.89
C GLY A 19 -25.94 12.77 14.32
N SER A 20 -26.23 11.86 13.40
CA SER A 20 -25.85 10.46 13.50
C SER A 20 -24.31 10.38 13.59
N GLY A 21 -23.80 10.08 14.78
CA GLY A 21 -22.38 9.81 15.04
C GLY A 21 -21.93 8.51 14.36
N GLY A 22 -21.81 8.55 13.03
CA GLY A 22 -21.10 7.53 12.27
C GLY A 22 -19.59 7.76 12.38
N ILE A 23 -18.84 6.67 12.56
CA ILE A 23 -17.37 6.65 12.49
C ILE A 23 -16.93 7.33 11.18
N SER A 24 -15.95 8.23 11.25
CA SER A 24 -15.38 8.90 10.07
C SER A 24 -14.83 7.87 9.08
N GLU A 25 -14.84 8.16 7.78
CA GLU A 25 -14.28 7.23 6.78
C GLU A 25 -12.80 6.89 7.05
N VAL A 26 -12.04 7.84 7.60
CA VAL A 26 -10.64 7.66 7.99
C VAL A 26 -10.53 6.74 9.21
N GLU A 27 -11.42 6.88 10.19
CA GLU A 27 -11.47 6.00 11.36
C GLU A 27 -11.91 4.58 10.97
N ARG A 28 -12.86 4.43 10.03
CA ARG A 28 -13.24 3.12 9.47
C ARG A 28 -12.06 2.44 8.80
N LEU A 29 -11.34 3.15 7.93
CA LEU A 29 -10.17 2.62 7.22
C LEU A 29 -9.03 2.25 8.20
N THR A 30 -8.80 3.08 9.22
CA THR A 30 -7.81 2.82 10.27
C THR A 30 -8.14 1.52 11.01
N ASN A 31 -9.39 1.31 11.41
CA ASN A 31 -9.83 0.08 12.07
C ASN A 31 -9.68 -1.17 11.18
N GLU A 32 -9.97 -1.05 9.89
CA GLU A 32 -9.78 -2.14 8.92
C GLU A 32 -8.30 -2.52 8.78
N PHE A 33 -7.40 -1.53 8.74
CA PHE A 33 -5.96 -1.75 8.64
C PHE A 33 -5.39 -2.39 9.91
N GLU A 34 -5.79 -1.93 11.09
CA GLU A 34 -5.40 -2.55 12.37
C GLU A 34 -5.86 -4.00 12.49
N ALA A 35 -7.10 -4.28 12.09
CA ALA A 35 -7.62 -5.64 12.08
C ALA A 35 -6.86 -6.54 11.09
N HIS A 36 -6.38 -5.99 9.98
CA HIS A 36 -5.59 -6.73 9.00
C HIS A 36 -4.18 -7.05 9.52
N GLU A 37 -3.46 -6.06 10.06
CA GLU A 37 -2.10 -6.26 10.62
C GLU A 37 -2.06 -7.34 11.71
N GLY A 38 -3.05 -7.33 12.62
CA GLY A 38 -3.11 -8.32 13.70
C GLY A 38 -3.32 -9.76 13.19
N HIS A 39 -3.99 -9.94 12.04
CA HIS A 39 -4.12 -11.25 11.43
C HIS A 39 -2.84 -11.70 10.72
N GLU A 40 -2.17 -10.78 10.02
CA GLU A 40 -0.92 -11.06 9.29
C GLU A 40 0.21 -11.52 10.22
N GLU A 41 0.39 -10.85 11.36
CA GLU A 41 1.46 -11.17 12.31
C GLU A 41 1.37 -12.64 12.79
N LYS A 42 0.15 -13.14 13.01
CA LYS A 42 -0.09 -14.52 13.43
C LYS A 42 0.36 -15.54 12.38
N PHE A 43 0.11 -15.28 11.10
CA PHE A 43 0.55 -16.17 10.01
C PHE A 43 2.07 -16.13 9.82
N LEU A 44 2.67 -14.95 9.97
CA LEU A 44 4.11 -14.76 9.82
C LEU A 44 4.90 -15.55 10.88
N LEU A 45 4.39 -15.60 12.12
CA LEU A 45 4.96 -16.46 13.18
C LEU A 45 4.89 -17.95 12.82
N GLN A 46 3.80 -18.41 12.21
CA GLN A 46 3.66 -19.81 11.79
C GLN A 46 4.65 -20.18 10.68
N TYR A 47 4.83 -19.29 9.69
CA TYR A 47 5.82 -19.51 8.63
C TYR A 47 7.24 -19.55 9.19
N ARG A 48 7.62 -18.61 10.06
CA ARG A 48 8.95 -18.58 10.70
C ARG A 48 9.22 -19.82 11.54
N ASP A 49 8.24 -20.28 12.31
CA ASP A 49 8.34 -21.51 13.08
C ASP A 49 8.58 -22.74 12.18
N LEU A 50 7.85 -22.84 11.06
CA LEU A 50 8.03 -23.92 10.10
C LEU A 50 9.41 -23.89 9.42
N VAL A 51 9.92 -22.69 9.08
CA VAL A 51 11.29 -22.48 8.57
C VAL A 51 12.34 -22.98 9.57
N GLY A 52 12.11 -22.79 10.88
CA GLY A 52 13.01 -23.23 11.94
C GLY A 52 13.02 -24.74 12.16
N ARG A 53 11.90 -25.43 11.87
CA ARG A 53 11.74 -26.87 12.10
C ARG A 53 12.07 -27.75 10.90
N THR A 54 11.91 -27.23 9.69
CA THR A 54 12.12 -28.03 8.47
C THR A 54 13.61 -28.30 8.22
N ALA A 55 13.96 -29.57 8.01
CA ALA A 55 15.31 -29.97 7.61
C ALA A 55 15.48 -29.99 6.07
N ASN A 56 14.38 -29.91 5.30
CA ASN A 56 14.44 -29.95 3.84
C ASN A 56 14.83 -28.58 3.27
N PRO A 57 15.97 -28.44 2.56
CA PRO A 57 16.45 -27.15 2.07
C PRO A 57 15.51 -26.47 1.07
N LEU A 58 14.84 -27.23 0.20
CA LEU A 58 13.91 -26.68 -0.78
C LEU A 58 12.66 -26.10 -0.10
N ILE A 59 12.08 -26.84 0.85
CA ILE A 59 10.94 -26.37 1.63
C ILE A 59 11.35 -25.11 2.41
N LYS A 60 12.52 -25.14 3.05
CA LYS A 60 13.05 -23.98 3.78
C LYS A 60 13.16 -22.74 2.88
N PHE A 61 13.75 -22.90 1.70
CA PHE A 61 13.91 -21.82 0.73
C PHE A 61 12.57 -21.23 0.31
N LEU A 62 11.59 -22.07 -0.06
CA LEU A 62 10.27 -21.60 -0.49
C LEU A 62 9.52 -20.85 0.62
N LEU A 63 9.59 -21.35 1.86
CA LEU A 63 8.98 -20.68 3.01
C LEU A 63 9.67 -19.35 3.32
N GLN A 64 11.00 -19.27 3.15
CA GLN A 64 11.74 -18.01 3.34
C GLN A 64 11.36 -16.95 2.30
N LEU A 65 11.07 -17.35 1.05
CA LEU A 65 10.53 -16.42 0.04
C LEU A 65 9.21 -15.81 0.51
N ILE A 66 8.27 -16.65 0.98
CA ILE A 66 6.97 -16.20 1.50
C ILE A 66 7.17 -15.24 2.69
N VAL A 67 7.96 -15.63 3.69
CA VAL A 67 8.22 -14.78 4.87
C VAL A 67 8.79 -13.42 4.45
N SER A 68 9.71 -13.39 3.49
CA SER A 68 10.34 -12.16 3.03
C SER A 68 9.34 -11.22 2.35
N ASP A 69 8.32 -11.77 1.68
CA ASP A 69 7.28 -10.97 1.04
C ASP A 69 6.23 -10.48 2.04
N GLU A 70 5.82 -11.32 2.99
CA GLU A 70 4.90 -10.90 4.06
C GLU A 70 5.52 -9.81 4.95
N GLU A 71 6.83 -9.87 5.23
CA GLU A 71 7.53 -8.81 5.98
C GLU A 71 7.50 -7.46 5.23
N LYS A 72 7.64 -7.47 3.91
CA LYS A 72 7.52 -6.26 3.09
C LYS A 72 6.08 -5.74 3.07
N HIS A 73 5.09 -6.62 2.92
CA HIS A 73 3.68 -6.24 2.94
C HIS A 73 3.30 -5.60 4.27
N HIS A 74 3.71 -6.22 5.38
CA HIS A 74 3.48 -5.69 6.71
C HIS A 74 4.09 -4.29 6.89
N ALA A 75 5.33 -4.08 6.44
CA ALA A 75 5.97 -2.76 6.50
C ALA A 75 5.22 -1.69 5.68
N VAL A 76 4.66 -2.07 4.52
CA VAL A 76 3.85 -1.15 3.69
C VAL A 76 2.52 -0.81 4.39
N SER A 77 1.80 -1.82 4.89
CA SER A 77 0.54 -1.64 5.63
C SER A 77 0.74 -0.76 6.87
N HIS A 78 1.85 -0.97 7.58
CA HIS A 78 2.23 -0.18 8.76
C HIS A 78 2.48 1.29 8.42
N ALA A 79 3.26 1.56 7.38
CA ALA A 79 3.50 2.94 6.94
C ALA A 79 2.18 3.65 6.55
N MET A 80 1.25 2.93 5.89
CA MET A 80 -0.07 3.47 5.55
C MET A 80 -0.92 3.76 6.80
N LEU A 81 -0.97 2.82 7.75
CA LEU A 81 -1.70 2.98 9.00
C LEU A 81 -1.15 4.15 9.83
N SER A 82 0.17 4.26 9.93
CA SER A 82 0.85 5.36 10.61
C SER A 82 0.57 6.70 9.95
N THR A 83 0.49 6.79 8.62
CA THR A 83 0.01 8.00 7.93
C THR A 83 -1.41 8.36 8.34
N LEU A 84 -2.35 7.41 8.31
CA LEU A 84 -3.75 7.67 8.68
C LEU A 84 -3.90 8.10 10.14
N LYS A 85 -3.17 7.46 11.06
CA LYS A 85 -3.11 7.87 12.48
C LYS A 85 -2.51 9.24 12.68
N GLY A 86 -1.49 9.59 11.90
CA GLY A 86 -0.91 10.93 11.85
C GLY A 86 -1.96 11.98 11.49
N ASP A 87 -2.70 11.73 10.41
CA ASP A 87 -3.77 12.61 9.92
C ASP A 87 -4.91 12.77 10.94
N LEU A 88 -5.36 11.67 11.59
CA LEU A 88 -6.40 11.71 12.62
C LEU A 88 -5.96 12.50 13.86
N ASN A 89 -4.71 12.37 14.27
CA ASN A 89 -4.19 12.97 15.51
C ASN A 89 -3.49 14.31 15.28
N TRP A 90 -3.47 14.83 14.05
CA TRP A 90 -2.68 16.03 13.68
C TRP A 90 -1.18 15.90 14.04
N THR A 91 -0.65 14.68 13.99
CA THR A 91 0.76 14.36 14.26
C THR A 91 1.50 13.94 12.98
N LYS A 92 2.83 13.89 13.04
CA LYS A 92 3.68 13.42 11.93
C LYS A 92 4.62 12.32 12.42
N PRO A 93 4.15 11.06 12.49
CA PRO A 93 4.99 9.92 12.85
C PRO A 93 6.23 9.81 11.95
N GLU A 94 7.29 9.18 12.45
CA GLU A 94 8.56 9.03 11.71
C GLU A 94 8.39 8.12 10.49
N ASP A 95 7.56 7.10 10.62
CA ASP A 95 7.22 6.04 9.67
C ASP A 95 6.06 6.38 8.73
N ALA A 96 5.40 7.52 8.90
CA ALA A 96 4.34 7.97 8.02
C ALA A 96 4.87 8.33 6.62
N LEU A 97 4.17 7.88 5.58
CA LEU A 97 4.40 8.28 4.20
C LEU A 97 4.22 9.80 4.06
N ARG A 98 5.30 10.51 3.73
CA ARG A 98 5.29 11.95 3.47
C ARG A 98 5.07 12.24 1.98
N GLY A 99 4.33 13.30 1.68
CA GLY A 99 4.16 13.77 0.31
C GLY A 99 5.50 14.19 -0.35
N LEU A 100 5.53 14.18 -1.69
CA LEU A 100 6.62 14.75 -2.47
C LEU A 100 6.55 16.28 -2.36
N TYR A 101 7.29 16.88 -1.43
CA TYR A 101 7.40 18.33 -1.32
C TYR A 101 8.77 18.80 -1.79
N SER A 102 8.78 19.85 -2.63
CA SER A 102 9.97 20.64 -2.99
C SER A 102 11.07 19.88 -3.74
N LEU A 103 10.73 19.21 -4.86
CA LEU A 103 11.69 18.45 -5.68
C LEU A 103 12.77 19.30 -6.39
N GLY A 104 12.61 20.64 -6.41
CA GLY A 104 13.62 21.58 -6.87
C GLY A 104 14.24 21.21 -8.22
N ALA A 105 15.57 21.24 -8.31
CA ALA A 105 16.31 20.92 -9.53
C ALA A 105 16.46 19.41 -9.81
N GLU A 106 16.02 18.53 -8.90
CA GLU A 106 16.16 17.07 -9.04
C GLU A 106 14.97 16.43 -9.79
N LYS A 107 13.88 17.19 -9.98
CA LYS A 107 12.64 16.71 -10.59
C LYS A 107 12.87 16.06 -11.96
N GLU A 108 13.52 16.78 -12.88
CA GLU A 108 13.72 16.30 -14.25
C GLU A 108 14.57 15.03 -14.28
N GLN A 109 15.62 14.98 -13.44
CA GLN A 109 16.48 13.80 -13.31
C GLN A 109 15.71 12.60 -12.76
N LEU A 110 14.88 12.80 -11.73
CA LEU A 110 14.06 11.73 -11.14
C LEU A 110 13.03 11.19 -12.14
N ILE A 111 12.44 12.05 -12.98
CA ILE A 111 11.54 11.62 -14.06
C ILE A 111 12.31 10.73 -15.05
N GLU A 112 13.47 11.18 -15.53
CA GLU A 112 14.27 10.42 -16.50
C GLU A 112 14.70 9.05 -15.95
N LEU A 113 15.19 9.01 -14.70
CA LEU A 113 15.57 7.76 -14.04
C LEU A 113 14.38 6.83 -13.86
N THR A 114 13.23 7.36 -13.41
CA THR A 114 12.00 6.57 -13.23
C THR A 114 11.54 5.96 -14.56
N GLU A 115 11.59 6.73 -15.65
CA GLU A 115 11.27 6.22 -16.99
C GLU A 115 12.29 5.16 -17.46
N GLY A 116 13.57 5.31 -17.08
CA GLY A 116 14.61 4.29 -17.26
C GLY A 116 14.27 2.99 -16.54
N PHE A 117 13.91 3.04 -15.27
CA PHE A 117 13.54 1.85 -14.48
C PHE A 117 12.30 1.15 -15.04
N ILE A 118 11.28 1.89 -15.48
CA ILE A 118 10.10 1.30 -16.13
C ILE A 118 10.50 0.50 -17.38
N ARG A 119 11.45 1.01 -18.19
CA ARG A 119 11.95 0.28 -19.37
C ARG A 119 12.66 -1.00 -18.96
N VAL A 120 13.53 -0.94 -17.96
CA VAL A 120 14.27 -2.11 -17.45
C VAL A 120 13.31 -3.20 -16.96
N GLU A 121 12.31 -2.85 -16.15
CA GLU A 121 11.32 -3.82 -15.64
C GLU A 121 10.51 -4.47 -16.77
N ARG A 122 10.13 -3.68 -17.79
CA ARG A 122 9.39 -4.20 -18.95
C ARG A 122 10.23 -5.17 -19.79
N GLU A 123 11.51 -4.89 -19.98
CA GLU A 123 12.42 -5.83 -20.66
C GLU A 123 12.66 -7.09 -19.81
N GLY A 124 12.86 -6.93 -18.50
CA GLY A 124 13.00 -8.05 -17.57
C GLY A 124 11.80 -9.02 -17.65
N ILE A 125 10.57 -8.51 -17.70
CA ILE A 125 9.37 -9.34 -17.90
C ILE A 125 9.45 -10.17 -19.20
N LYS A 126 9.95 -9.59 -20.30
CA LYS A 126 10.08 -10.32 -21.57
C LYS A 126 11.11 -11.44 -21.44
N GLU A 127 12.23 -11.17 -20.80
CA GLU A 127 13.29 -12.15 -20.53
C GLU A 127 12.79 -13.28 -19.64
N TYR A 128 12.13 -12.98 -18.53
CA TYR A 128 11.53 -14.00 -17.66
C TYR A 128 10.49 -14.83 -18.39
N LYS A 129 9.63 -14.22 -19.23
CA LYS A 129 8.67 -14.97 -20.06
C LYS A 129 9.33 -15.92 -21.05
N LYS A 130 10.52 -15.59 -21.55
CA LYS A 130 11.34 -16.51 -22.36
C LYS A 130 11.88 -17.65 -21.49
N LEU A 131 12.48 -17.32 -20.35
CA LEU A 131 13.03 -18.31 -19.41
C LEU A 131 11.97 -19.28 -18.87
N ILE A 132 10.73 -18.83 -18.65
CA ILE A 132 9.60 -19.70 -18.28
C ILE A 132 9.35 -20.77 -19.34
N LYS A 133 9.44 -20.43 -20.63
CA LYS A 133 9.25 -21.40 -21.72
C LYS A 133 10.39 -22.41 -21.77
N GLU A 134 11.61 -21.94 -21.54
CA GLU A 134 12.84 -22.74 -21.61
C GLU A 134 13.04 -23.63 -20.38
N SER A 135 12.45 -23.27 -19.23
CA SER A 135 12.60 -23.97 -17.95
C SER A 135 11.49 -24.97 -17.63
N LYS A 136 10.56 -25.24 -18.56
CA LYS A 136 9.52 -26.25 -18.38
C LYS A 136 10.11 -27.64 -18.13
N GLY A 137 9.56 -28.36 -17.16
CA GLY A 137 9.98 -29.70 -16.76
C GLY A 137 11.22 -29.74 -15.86
N TYR A 138 11.94 -28.62 -15.68
CA TYR A 138 13.08 -28.57 -14.76
C TYR A 138 12.59 -28.50 -13.32
N TYR A 139 13.12 -29.39 -12.48
CA TYR A 139 12.83 -29.44 -11.03
C TYR A 139 11.33 -29.45 -10.72
N HIS A 140 10.55 -30.24 -11.48
CA HIS A 140 9.09 -30.28 -11.36
C HIS A 140 8.43 -28.89 -11.47
N ASP A 141 8.88 -28.10 -12.45
CA ASP A 141 8.41 -26.74 -12.75
C ASP A 141 8.67 -25.70 -11.63
N LEU A 142 9.56 -26.00 -10.68
CA LEU A 142 9.98 -25.03 -9.66
C LEU A 142 10.54 -23.75 -10.29
N PHE A 143 11.34 -23.86 -11.35
CA PHE A 143 11.91 -22.67 -12.01
C PHE A 143 10.84 -21.84 -12.70
N VAL A 144 9.83 -22.48 -13.28
CA VAL A 144 8.66 -21.80 -13.85
C VAL A 144 7.96 -20.98 -12.77
N LEU A 145 7.73 -21.58 -11.60
CA LEU A 145 7.12 -20.87 -10.45
C LEU A 145 7.94 -19.65 -10.03
N LEU A 146 9.26 -19.80 -9.88
CA LEU A 146 10.13 -18.69 -9.44
C LEU A 146 10.17 -17.55 -10.46
N PHE A 147 10.30 -17.85 -11.75
CA PHE A 147 10.26 -16.81 -12.78
C PHE A 147 8.88 -16.15 -12.90
N GLN A 148 7.79 -16.88 -12.67
CA GLN A 148 6.45 -16.30 -12.61
C GLN A 148 6.31 -15.32 -11.43
N SER A 149 6.85 -15.67 -10.26
CA SER A 149 6.89 -14.75 -9.11
C SER A 149 7.67 -13.48 -9.45
N MET A 150 8.84 -13.59 -10.09
CA MET A 150 9.64 -12.43 -10.52
C MET A 150 8.88 -11.55 -11.53
N VAL A 151 8.11 -12.15 -12.45
CA VAL A 151 7.24 -11.37 -13.37
C VAL A 151 6.21 -10.57 -12.59
N HIS A 152 5.57 -11.16 -11.58
CA HIS A 152 4.58 -10.45 -10.75
C HIS A 152 5.20 -9.30 -9.95
N ASP A 153 6.42 -9.48 -9.44
CA ASP A 153 7.17 -8.40 -8.78
C ASP A 153 7.50 -7.27 -9.75
N SER A 154 8.00 -7.58 -10.95
CA SER A 154 8.24 -6.55 -11.98
C SER A 154 6.97 -5.81 -12.38
N GLU A 155 5.82 -6.51 -12.49
CA GLU A 155 4.52 -5.87 -12.75
C GLU A 155 4.09 -4.93 -11.60
N LYS A 156 4.33 -5.32 -10.34
CA LYS A 156 4.13 -4.47 -9.17
C LYS A 156 5.05 -3.24 -9.22
N HIS A 157 6.34 -3.42 -9.52
CA HIS A 157 7.29 -2.32 -9.61
C HIS A 157 6.91 -1.32 -10.70
N ILE A 158 6.48 -1.78 -11.88
CA ILE A 158 6.02 -0.90 -12.95
C ILE A 158 4.85 -0.04 -12.48
N LYS A 159 3.86 -0.60 -11.78
CA LYS A 159 2.73 0.18 -11.25
C LYS A 159 3.18 1.26 -10.27
N ILE A 160 4.09 0.92 -9.36
CA ILE A 160 4.64 1.87 -8.39
C ILE A 160 5.43 2.98 -9.11
N LEU A 161 6.30 2.62 -10.05
CA LEU A 161 7.10 3.58 -10.82
C LEU A 161 6.23 4.47 -11.72
N GLU A 162 5.14 3.94 -12.30
CA GLU A 162 4.18 4.73 -13.07
C GLU A 162 3.43 5.72 -12.20
N PHE A 163 3.03 5.32 -10.99
CA PHE A 163 2.47 6.23 -9.98
C PHE A 163 3.48 7.32 -9.60
N LEU A 164 4.72 6.95 -9.27
CA LEU A 164 5.78 7.88 -8.92
C LEU A 164 6.03 8.88 -10.07
N ARG A 165 6.16 8.40 -11.31
CA ARG A 165 6.33 9.25 -12.49
C ARG A 165 5.20 10.26 -12.64
N GLN A 166 3.95 9.83 -12.41
CA GLN A 166 2.80 10.74 -12.49
C GLN A 166 2.90 11.83 -11.42
N ARG A 167 3.23 11.46 -10.17
CA ARG A 167 3.39 12.43 -9.07
C ARG A 167 4.56 13.38 -9.28
N LEU A 168 5.68 12.89 -9.81
CA LEU A 168 6.83 13.75 -10.18
C LEU A 168 6.45 14.77 -11.26
N LYS A 169 5.57 14.41 -12.21
CA LYS A 169 5.12 15.33 -13.26
C LYS A 169 4.15 16.40 -12.73
N GLU A 170 3.34 16.06 -11.73
CA GLU A 170 2.37 16.95 -11.08
C GLU A 170 2.99 17.92 -10.05
N ALA A 171 4.09 17.52 -9.40
CA ALA A 171 4.79 18.28 -8.36
C ALA A 171 5.59 19.46 -8.91
#